data_AF-A0A1G4FLV2-F1
#
_entry.id   AF-A0A1G4FLV2-F1
#
_cell.length_a   1.000
_cell.length_b   1.000
_cell.length_c   1.000
_cell.angle_alpha   90.00
_cell.angle_beta   90.00
_cell.angle_gamma   90.00
#
_symmetry.space_group_name_H-M   'P 1'
#
loop_
_entity.id
_entity.type
_entity.pdbx_description
1 polymer ?
#
loop_
_entity_poly.entity_id
_entity_poly.type
_entity_poly.pdbx_seq_one_letter_code
_entity_poly.pdbx_strand_id
1 'polypeptide(L)' 'MEILKEYWPFLIPLIIAELVLAVTAFIHVIRHPHYRFGNKIMWSFIVLFIQIIGPIIYFVFGRGED' A
#
# COMPACT_ATOMS: atom_id res chain seq x y z
N MET A 1 27.31 1.33 -12.42
CA MET A 1 26.45 0.29 -13.02
C MET A 1 26.59 -1.07 -12.33
N GLU A 2 27.79 -1.46 -11.87
CA GLU A 2 28.01 -2.70 -11.10
C GLU A 2 27.22 -2.75 -9.77
N ILE A 3 27.26 -1.64 -9.00
CA ILE A 3 26.59 -1.53 -7.70
C ILE A 3 25.07 -1.82 -7.77
N LEU A 4 24.38 -1.34 -8.82
CA LEU A 4 22.94 -1.59 -8.97
C LEU A 4 22.61 -3.06 -9.28
N LYS A 5 23.49 -3.76 -10.01
CA LYS A 5 23.31 -5.18 -10.32
C LYS A 5 23.47 -6.05 -9.07
N GLU A 6 24.33 -5.65 -8.13
CA GLU A 6 24.53 -6.33 -6.85
C GLU A 6 23.28 -6.30 -5.97
N TYR A 7 22.51 -5.19 -6.02
CA TYR A 7 21.28 -5.05 -5.24
C TYR A 7 20.02 -5.63 -5.89
N TRP A 8 20.04 -6.00 -7.18
CA TRP A 8 18.87 -6.58 -7.87
C TRP A 8 18.23 -7.79 -7.18
N PRO A 9 18.98 -8.77 -6.67
CA PRO A 9 18.41 -9.89 -5.93
C PRO A 9 17.61 -9.47 -4.69
N PHE A 10 17.91 -8.32 -4.09
CA PHE A 10 17.19 -7.78 -2.93
C PHE A 10 16.05 -6.82 -3.33
N LEU A 11 16.29 -5.97 -4.32
CA LEU A 11 15.31 -4.98 -4.78
C LEU A 11 14.10 -5.63 -5.45
N ILE A 12 14.28 -6.76 -6.17
CA ILE A 12 13.15 -7.47 -6.80
C ILE A 12 12.13 -7.94 -5.74
N PRO A 13 12.52 -8.69 -4.69
CA PRO A 13 11.62 -9.04 -3.58
C PRO A 13 10.98 -7.82 -2.91
N LEU A 14 11.74 -6.75 -2.69
CA LEU A 14 11.24 -5.53 -2.06
C LEU A 14 10.14 -4.88 -2.89
N ILE A 15 10.35 -4.73 -4.20
CA ILE A 15 9.37 -4.19 -5.15
C ILE A 15 8.13 -5.08 -5.19
N ILE A 16 8.29 -6.41 -5.22
CA ILE A 16 7.15 -7.34 -5.19
C ILE A 16 6.35 -7.18 -3.90
N ALA A 17 7.01 -7.09 -2.74
CA ALA A 17 6.34 -6.88 -1.46
C ALA A 17 5.58 -5.56 -1.43
N GLU A 18 6.18 -4.48 -1.94
CA GLU A 18 5.55 -3.17 -2.03
C GLU A 18 4.34 -3.17 -2.97
N LEU A 19 4.44 -3.81 -4.13
CA LEU A 19 3.32 -3.96 -5.07
C LEU A 19 2.19 -4.80 -4.48
N VAL A 20 2.49 -5.93 -3.82
CA VAL A 20 1.49 -6.76 -3.15
C VAL A 20 0.78 -5.95 -2.07
N LEU A 21 1.52 -5.21 -1.26
CA LEU A 21 0.96 -4.38 -0.20
C LEU A 21 0.06 -3.27 -0.76
N ALA A 22 0.50 -2.57 -1.81
CA ALA A 22 -0.29 -1.51 -2.44
C ALA A 22 -1.57 -2.06 -3.08
N VAL A 23 -1.48 -3.15 -3.83
CA VAL A 23 -2.63 -3.78 -4.51
C VAL A 23 -3.63 -4.32 -3.49
N THR A 24 -3.17 -5.02 -2.46
CA THR A 24 -4.05 -5.56 -1.41
C THR A 24 -4.75 -4.45 -0.64
N ALA A 25 -4.03 -3.39 -0.26
CA ALA A 25 -4.62 -2.22 0.38
C ALA A 25 -5.66 -1.54 -0.52
N PHE A 26 -5.35 -1.35 -1.80
CA PHE A 26 -6.27 -0.72 -2.74
C PHE A 26 -7.54 -1.54 -2.98
N ILE A 27 -7.42 -2.86 -3.14
CA ILE A 27 -8.58 -3.77 -3.24
C ILE A 27 -9.42 -3.67 -1.97
N HIS A 28 -8.78 -3.67 -0.80
CA HIS A 28 -9.46 -3.55 0.49
C HIS A 28 -10.17 -2.20 0.59
N VAL A 29 -9.53 -1.09 0.19
CA VAL A 29 -10.17 0.23 0.11
C VAL A 29 -11.43 0.16 -0.73
N ILE A 30 -11.40 -0.37 -1.95
CA ILE A 30 -12.59 -0.37 -2.83
C ILE A 30 -13.73 -1.22 -2.25
N ARG A 31 -13.41 -2.35 -1.63
CA ARG A 31 -14.38 -3.31 -1.11
C ARG A 31 -14.96 -2.93 0.25
N HIS A 32 -14.25 -2.12 1.03
CA HIS A 32 -14.67 -1.79 2.39
C HIS A 32 -15.74 -0.67 2.38
N PRO A 33 -16.91 -0.88 3.01
CA PRO A 33 -18.03 0.06 2.93
C PRO A 33 -17.93 1.23 3.91
N HIS A 34 -17.28 1.06 5.07
CA HIS A 34 -17.21 2.07 6.14
C HIS A 34 -15.75 2.37 6.50
N TYR A 35 -15.36 3.64 6.55
CA TYR A 35 -14.00 4.02 6.95
C TYR A 35 -14.04 4.70 8.31
N ARG A 36 -13.05 4.42 9.16
CA ARG A 36 -12.91 5.09 10.46
C ARG A 36 -12.71 6.59 10.30
N PHE A 37 -11.93 6.98 9.28
CA PHE A 37 -11.65 8.37 8.94
C PHE A 37 -11.68 8.57 7.42
N GLY A 38 -12.27 9.67 6.95
CA GLY A 38 -12.28 10.05 5.54
C GLY A 38 -13.19 9.19 4.65
N ASN A 39 -12.80 8.99 3.39
CA ASN A 39 -13.62 8.33 2.38
C ASN A 39 -12.79 7.45 1.43
N LYS A 40 -13.49 6.70 0.57
CA LYS A 40 -12.89 5.78 -0.42
C LYS A 40 -11.86 6.45 -1.33
N ILE A 41 -12.16 7.65 -1.81
CA ILE A 41 -11.31 8.37 -2.77
C ILE A 41 -10.01 8.79 -2.09
N MET A 42 -10.11 9.40 -0.90
CA MET A 42 -8.96 9.80 -0.09
C MET A 42 -8.03 8.61 0.18
N TRP A 43 -8.57 7.48 0.64
CA TRP A 43 -7.76 6.30 0.90
C TRP A 43 -7.16 5.70 -0.35
N SER A 44 -7.85 5.76 -1.49
CA SER A 44 -7.32 5.31 -2.78
C SER A 44 -6.07 6.10 -3.17
N PHE A 45 -6.08 7.42 -3.01
CA PHE A 45 -4.89 8.24 -3.24
C PHE A 45 -3.77 7.94 -2.24
N ILE A 46 -4.11 7.78 -0.95
CA ILE A 46 -3.11 7.51 0.09
C ILE A 46 -2.38 6.18 -0.19
N VAL A 47 -3.10 5.10 -0.46
CA VAL A 47 -2.48 3.77 -0.63
C VAL A 47 -1.71 3.63 -1.94
N LEU A 48 -2.01 4.44 -2.96
CA LEU A 48 -1.34 4.38 -4.26
C LEU A 48 -0.16 5.34 -4.40
N PHE A 49 -0.17 6.50 -3.73
CA PHE A 49 0.82 7.56 -3.97
C PHE A 49 1.80 7.80 -2.81
N ILE A 50 1.56 7.25 -1.61
CA ILE A 50 2.44 7.43 -0.44
C ILE A 50 3.35 6.21 -0.22
N GLN A 51 3.59 5.41 -1.27
CA GLN A 51 4.44 4.21 -1.23
C GLN A 51 4.05 3.28 -0.08
N ILE A 52 4.98 2.49 0.47
CA ILE A 52 4.75 1.60 1.62
C ILE A 52 4.01 2.24 2.81
N ILE A 53 4.16 3.55 3.04
CA ILE A 53 3.56 4.26 4.18
C ILE A 53 2.03 4.33 4.04
N GLY A 54 1.53 4.57 2.82
CA GLY A 54 0.09 4.71 2.56
C GLY A 54 -0.73 3.48 2.95
N PRO A 55 -0.42 2.29 2.40
CA PRO A 55 -1.02 1.02 2.79
C PRO A 55 -0.91 0.70 4.28
N ILE A 56 0.25 0.98 4.91
CA ILE A 56 0.43 0.75 6.35
C ILE A 56 -0.55 1.61 7.16
N ILE A 57 -0.62 2.92 6.88
CA ILE A 57 -1.55 3.82 7.57
C ILE A 57 -3.00 3.38 7.34
N TYR A 58 -3.34 2.95 6.13
CA TYR A 58 -4.68 2.44 5.84
C TYR A 58 -5.02 1.20 6.69
N PHE A 59 -4.15 0.21 6.76
CA PHE A 59 -4.43 -1.01 7.54
C PHE A 59 -4.43 -0.78 9.06
N VAL A 60 -3.64 0.17 9.55
CA VAL A 60 -3.57 0.48 10.98
C VAL A 60 -4.74 1.38 11.43
N PHE A 61 -5.06 2.42 10.65
CA PHE A 61 -5.99 3.47 11.07
C PHE A 61 -7.20 3.65 10.15
N GLY A 62 -7.06 3.35 8.86
CA GLY A 62 -8.05 3.67 7.84
C GLY A 62 -9.18 2.65 7.70
N ARG A 63 -8.87 1.35 7.82
CA ARG A 63 -9.91 0.31 7.88
C ARG A 63 -10.76 0.54 9.12
N GLY A 64 -12.08 0.64 8.92
CA GLY A 64 -13.04 0.63 10.03
C GLY A 64 -12.90 -0.67 10.84
N GLU A 65 -13.48 -0.67 12.03
CA GLU A 65 -13.80 -1.95 12.66
C GLU A 65 -15.01 -2.49 11.88
N ASP A 66 -14.92 -3.75 11.43
CA ASP A 66 -16.10 -4.44 10.89
C ASP A 66 -17.19 -4.54 11.96
#